data_AF-A0A7V0JAE8-F1
#
_entry.id   AF-A0A7V0JAE8-F1
#
_cell.length_a   1.000
_cell.length_b   1.000
_cell.length_c   1.000
_cell.angle_alpha   90.00
_cell.angle_beta   90.00
_cell.angle_gamma   90.00
#
_symmetry.space_group_name_H-M   'P 1'
#
loop_
_entity.id
_entity.type
_entity.pdbx_description
1 polymer ?
#
loop_
_entity_poly.entity_id
_entity_poly.type
_entity_poly.pdbx_seq_one_letter_code
_entity_poly.pdbx_strand_id
1 'polypeptide(L)'
;MGSFRCSTIHKQDNYGASAFIFDLRNSTKITRFISYDERLTNHVDYMRKLHKFIYSTIYGEYSTGSDKDEFAINDTGDGYICAFWGRKHSLNCMKMAIEIRNQLHNTLPKHNDKLKLRNKDYKLDYGFAIHTGGLTVERVQFNDKGGKLIHKDFILGILPNSVARLEKLNKLYTEYNFVASGNYKNCFVKHAESIGKSDLVSLFDNKSKFIHKSLGRIDIEDGKSRGHYVYAIDELFFENFETYY
;
A
#
# COMPACT_ATOMS: atom_id res chain seq x y z
N MET A 1 -8.76 28.59 20.93
CA MET A 1 -7.76 27.75 20.24
C MET A 1 -8.11 26.30 20.53
N GLY A 2 -8.20 25.44 19.52
CA GLY A 2 -8.46 24.01 19.73
C GLY A 2 -7.32 23.37 20.53
N SER A 3 -7.65 22.46 21.44
CA SER A 3 -6.65 21.66 22.16
C SER A 3 -5.92 20.76 21.17
N PHE A 4 -4.59 20.84 21.14
CA PHE A 4 -3.73 19.98 20.33
C PHE A 4 -3.10 18.91 21.23
N ARG A 5 -3.19 17.64 20.83
CA ARG A 5 -2.50 16.54 21.51
C ARG A 5 -1.74 15.71 20.49
N CYS A 6 -0.47 15.44 20.77
CA CYS A 6 0.31 14.45 20.05
C CYS A 6 0.57 13.26 20.98
N SER A 7 0.41 12.05 20.48
CA SER A 7 0.73 10.81 21.19
C SER A 7 1.41 9.81 20.25
N THR A 8 2.42 9.11 20.76
CA THR A 8 2.97 7.94 20.06
C THR A 8 2.05 6.75 20.26
N ILE A 9 1.43 6.26 19.18
CA ILE A 9 0.50 5.10 19.23
C ILE A 9 1.20 3.79 18.86
N HIS A 10 2.32 3.87 18.14
CA HIS A 10 3.19 2.74 17.87
C HIS A 10 4.65 3.19 17.93
N LYS A 11 5.46 2.46 18.69
CA LYS A 11 6.91 2.61 18.71
C LYS A 11 7.52 1.47 17.93
N GLN A 12 8.65 1.75 17.28
CA GLN A 12 9.45 0.73 16.64
C GLN A 12 9.66 -0.46 17.58
N ASP A 13 9.14 -1.63 17.18
CA ASP A 13 9.26 -2.86 17.93
C ASP A 13 10.26 -3.83 17.26
N ASN A 14 10.59 -4.92 17.96
CA ASN A 14 11.51 -5.94 17.49
C ASN A 14 10.93 -6.83 16.38
N TYR A 15 9.60 -6.87 16.24
CA TYR A 15 8.90 -7.71 15.25
C TYR A 15 8.73 -6.99 13.90
N GLY A 16 9.03 -5.68 13.88
CA GLY A 16 8.88 -4.81 12.73
C GLY A 16 7.42 -4.55 12.42
N ALA A 17 7.21 -3.74 11.39
CA ALA A 17 5.91 -3.45 10.84
C ALA A 17 5.97 -3.59 9.31
N SER A 18 4.83 -3.85 8.69
CA SER A 18 4.74 -3.97 7.23
C SER A 18 3.94 -2.81 6.66
N ALA A 19 4.40 -2.27 5.55
CA ALA A 19 3.70 -1.23 4.84
C ALA A 19 3.68 -1.50 3.36
N PHE A 20 2.57 -1.15 2.73
CA PHE A 20 2.51 -0.96 1.30
C PHE A 20 2.41 0.52 0.98
N ILE A 21 2.93 0.89 -0.18
CA ILE A 21 2.57 2.12 -0.86
C ILE A 21 1.94 1.74 -2.20
N PHE A 22 0.90 2.47 -2.56
CA PHE A 22 0.25 2.38 -3.86
C PHE A 22 0.31 3.74 -4.54
N ASP A 23 0.54 3.74 -5.85
CA ASP A 23 0.59 4.91 -6.73
C ASP A 23 -0.31 4.70 -7.96
N LEU A 24 -1.14 5.69 -8.30
CA LEU A 24 -1.80 5.76 -9.61
C LEU A 24 -0.85 6.37 -10.63
N ARG A 25 -0.24 5.49 -11.41
CA ARG A 25 0.66 5.87 -12.49
C ARG A 25 -0.05 6.74 -13.51
N ASN A 26 0.69 7.70 -14.04
CA ASN A 26 0.23 8.72 -14.98
C ASN A 26 -0.84 9.68 -14.45
N SER A 27 -1.20 9.66 -13.16
CA SER A 27 -2.18 10.59 -12.57
C SER A 27 -1.83 12.07 -12.85
N THR A 28 -0.56 12.47 -12.62
CA THR A 28 -0.08 13.82 -12.94
C THR A 28 -0.18 14.16 -14.44
N LYS A 29 0.06 13.20 -15.34
CA LYS A 29 -0.06 13.45 -16.79
C LYS A 29 -1.53 13.64 -17.16
N ILE A 30 -2.40 12.80 -16.64
CA ILE A 30 -3.83 12.82 -16.95
C ILE A 30 -4.48 14.10 -16.46
N THR A 31 -4.19 14.53 -15.23
CA THR A 31 -4.70 15.79 -14.70
C THR A 31 -4.24 17.02 -15.50
N ARG A 32 -3.08 16.98 -16.17
CA ARG A 32 -2.60 18.06 -17.05
C ARG A 32 -3.26 18.07 -18.43
N PHE A 33 -3.58 16.90 -18.98
CA PHE A 33 -4.03 16.75 -20.38
C PHE A 33 -5.52 16.47 -20.52
N ILE A 34 -6.22 16.20 -19.42
CA ILE A 34 -7.68 16.12 -19.40
C ILE A 34 -8.25 17.51 -19.69
N SER A 35 -9.25 17.58 -20.56
CA SER A 35 -9.92 18.85 -20.80
C SER A 35 -10.85 19.19 -19.64
N TYR A 36 -11.02 20.48 -19.38
CA TYR A 36 -11.94 21.02 -18.37
C TYR A 36 -13.41 20.89 -18.82
N ASP A 37 -13.88 19.65 -18.97
CA ASP A 37 -15.25 19.29 -19.33
C ASP A 37 -15.75 18.11 -18.48
N GLU A 38 -16.79 17.41 -18.93
CA GLU A 38 -17.36 16.22 -18.26
C GLU A 38 -16.29 15.18 -17.88
N ARG A 39 -15.18 15.11 -18.60
CA ARG A 39 -14.06 14.20 -18.29
C ARG A 39 -13.39 14.55 -16.97
N LEU A 40 -13.17 15.84 -16.69
CA LEU A 40 -12.61 16.28 -15.42
C LEU A 40 -13.55 15.92 -14.26
N THR A 41 -14.85 16.17 -14.42
CA THR A 41 -15.86 15.77 -13.43
C THR A 41 -15.85 14.26 -13.20
N ASN A 42 -15.81 13.46 -14.28
CA ASN A 42 -15.69 12.00 -14.20
C ASN A 42 -14.42 11.55 -13.45
N HIS A 43 -13.28 12.22 -13.69
CA HIS A 43 -12.03 11.93 -13.00
C HIS A 43 -12.09 12.26 -11.51
N VAL A 44 -12.59 13.45 -11.14
CA VAL A 44 -12.77 13.85 -9.74
C VAL A 44 -13.73 12.88 -9.01
N ASP A 45 -14.81 12.49 -9.66
CA ASP A 45 -15.78 11.54 -9.10
C ASP A 45 -15.18 10.16 -8.90
N TYR A 46 -14.36 9.69 -9.85
CA TYR A 46 -13.64 8.43 -9.73
C TYR A 46 -12.68 8.46 -8.54
N MET A 47 -11.82 9.49 -8.46
CA MET A 47 -10.87 9.65 -7.35
C MET A 47 -11.60 9.68 -6.01
N ARG A 48 -12.66 10.48 -5.89
CA ARG A 48 -13.49 10.55 -4.67
C ARG A 48 -14.08 9.20 -4.28
N LYS A 49 -14.57 8.41 -5.24
CA LYS A 49 -15.09 7.05 -4.99
C LYS A 49 -13.99 6.09 -4.55
N LEU A 50 -12.81 6.15 -5.18
CA LEU A 50 -11.65 5.36 -4.81
C LEU A 50 -11.18 5.70 -3.39
N HIS A 51 -11.00 6.97 -3.07
CA HIS A 51 -10.61 7.40 -1.72
C HIS A 51 -11.63 6.94 -0.69
N LYS A 52 -12.94 7.11 -0.96
CA LYS A 52 -14.00 6.63 -0.08
C LYS A 52 -13.93 5.12 0.14
N PHE A 53 -13.72 4.33 -0.92
CA PHE A 53 -13.55 2.89 -0.84
C PHE A 53 -12.38 2.54 0.08
N ILE A 54 -11.17 3.05 -0.21
CA ILE A 54 -9.95 2.74 0.56
C ILE A 54 -10.14 3.04 2.05
N TYR A 55 -10.66 4.23 2.37
CA TYR A 55 -10.94 4.59 3.76
C TYR A 55 -11.99 3.68 4.39
N SER A 56 -13.07 3.35 3.68
CA SER A 56 -14.15 2.52 4.22
C SER A 56 -13.69 1.07 4.44
N THR A 57 -12.85 0.53 3.56
CA THR A 57 -12.29 -0.82 3.66
C THR A 57 -11.31 -0.92 4.82
N ILE A 58 -10.31 -0.03 4.88
CA ILE A 58 -9.30 -0.04 5.95
C ILE A 58 -9.93 0.20 7.32
N TYR A 59 -10.70 1.28 7.47
CA TYR A 59 -11.31 1.59 8.76
C TYR A 59 -12.43 0.62 9.13
N GLY A 60 -13.18 0.09 8.15
CA GLY A 60 -14.23 -0.89 8.41
C GLY A 60 -13.70 -2.22 8.93
N GLU A 61 -12.53 -2.66 8.47
CA GLU A 61 -11.94 -3.92 8.88
C GLU A 61 -11.01 -3.80 10.09
N TYR A 62 -10.18 -2.76 10.15
CA TYR A 62 -9.08 -2.67 11.11
C TYR A 62 -9.29 -1.66 12.24
N SER A 63 -10.29 -0.76 12.12
CA SER A 63 -10.51 0.24 13.15
C SER A 63 -11.51 -0.22 14.19
N THR A 64 -11.10 -0.09 15.45
CA THR A 64 -11.95 -0.22 16.63
C THR A 64 -12.47 1.14 17.11
N GLY A 65 -12.11 2.23 16.41
CA GLY A 65 -12.35 3.60 16.86
C GLY A 65 -11.51 4.02 18.07
N SER A 66 -10.44 3.27 18.39
CA SER A 66 -9.59 3.51 19.56
C SER A 66 -8.11 3.67 19.19
N ASP A 67 -7.28 4.08 20.16
CA ASP A 67 -5.82 4.17 19.97
C ASP A 67 -5.12 2.80 19.95
N LYS A 68 -5.88 1.69 19.97
CA LYS A 68 -5.37 0.32 19.86
C LYS A 68 -5.35 -0.21 18.43
N ASP A 69 -5.83 0.56 17.47
CA ASP A 69 -5.83 0.18 16.07
C ASP A 69 -4.40 -0.12 15.60
N GLU A 70 -4.18 -1.30 15.03
CA GLU A 70 -2.84 -1.77 14.63
C GLU A 70 -2.46 -1.37 13.19
N PHE A 71 -2.90 -0.18 12.76
CA PHE A 71 -2.63 0.35 11.42
C PHE A 71 -2.55 1.88 11.40
N ALA A 72 -1.93 2.41 10.36
CA ALA A 72 -1.93 3.83 10.02
C ALA A 72 -2.00 4.00 8.50
N ILE A 73 -2.57 5.12 8.05
CA ILE A 73 -2.72 5.44 6.63
C ILE A 73 -2.45 6.93 6.37
N ASN A 74 -1.64 7.21 5.34
CA ASN A 74 -1.44 8.55 4.81
C ASN A 74 -1.75 8.58 3.31
N ASP A 75 -2.53 9.58 2.91
CA ASP A 75 -2.83 9.92 1.51
C ASP A 75 -1.65 10.71 0.91
N THR A 76 -1.25 10.36 -0.32
CA THR A 76 -0.20 11.06 -1.09
C THR A 76 -0.76 11.87 -2.27
N GLY A 77 -2.08 11.94 -2.43
CA GLY A 77 -2.82 12.60 -3.51
C GLY A 77 -3.32 11.61 -4.55
N ASP A 78 -2.41 10.98 -5.28
CA ASP A 78 -2.69 9.94 -6.29
C ASP A 78 -2.40 8.52 -5.79
N GLY A 79 -2.18 8.37 -4.50
CA GLY A 79 -1.75 7.13 -3.89
C GLY A 79 -1.91 7.13 -2.37
N TYR A 80 -1.43 6.06 -1.75
CA TYR A 80 -1.52 5.87 -0.32
C TYR A 80 -0.32 5.11 0.20
N ILE A 81 0.14 5.48 1.39
CA ILE A 81 0.95 4.61 2.24
C ILE A 81 0.08 4.08 3.38
N CYS A 82 0.07 2.78 3.56
CA CYS A 82 -0.63 2.12 4.66
C CYS A 82 0.31 1.17 5.37
N ALA A 83 0.39 1.29 6.69
CA ALA A 83 1.26 0.50 7.55
C ALA A 83 0.45 -0.27 8.58
N PHE A 84 0.91 -1.47 8.91
CA PHE A 84 0.32 -2.39 9.87
C PHE A 84 1.40 -2.87 10.85
N TRP A 85 1.01 -3.06 12.11
CA TRP A 85 1.84 -3.70 13.15
C TRP A 85 1.03 -4.79 13.87
N GLY A 86 1.64 -5.45 14.86
CA GLY A 86 1.01 -6.56 15.57
C GLY A 86 1.30 -7.94 14.95
N ARG A 87 0.68 -9.00 15.49
CA ARG A 87 1.10 -10.41 15.25
C ARG A 87 0.96 -10.91 13.82
N LYS A 88 0.10 -10.29 13.01
CA LYS A 88 -0.18 -10.71 11.62
C LYS A 88 0.03 -9.59 10.62
N HIS A 89 0.84 -8.58 10.97
CA HIS A 89 0.93 -7.33 10.21
C HIS A 89 1.25 -7.53 8.73
N SER A 90 2.14 -8.46 8.39
CA SER A 90 2.48 -8.71 6.98
C SER A 90 1.30 -9.31 6.21
N LEU A 91 0.53 -10.22 6.81
CA LEU A 91 -0.62 -10.86 6.16
C LEU A 91 -1.76 -9.86 5.98
N ASN A 92 -2.07 -9.07 7.02
CA ASN A 92 -3.06 -8.00 6.94
C ASN A 92 -2.66 -6.94 5.89
N CYS A 93 -1.37 -6.59 5.84
CA CYS A 93 -0.83 -5.67 4.84
C CYS A 93 -1.00 -6.21 3.41
N MET A 94 -0.75 -7.51 3.17
CA MET A 94 -1.02 -8.14 1.86
C MET A 94 -2.51 -8.12 1.53
N LYS A 95 -3.35 -8.56 2.47
CA LYS A 95 -4.81 -8.64 2.29
C LYS A 95 -5.37 -7.30 1.86
N MET A 96 -5.04 -6.23 2.58
CA MET A 96 -5.50 -4.89 2.24
C MET A 96 -4.97 -4.40 0.89
N ALA A 97 -3.69 -4.67 0.58
CA ALA A 97 -3.14 -4.31 -0.72
C ALA A 97 -3.89 -5.02 -1.87
N ILE A 98 -4.26 -6.29 -1.70
CA ILE A 98 -5.06 -7.08 -2.66
C ILE A 98 -6.47 -6.51 -2.81
N GLU A 99 -7.15 -6.14 -1.73
CA GLU A 99 -8.50 -5.55 -1.82
C GLU A 99 -8.51 -4.25 -2.62
N ILE A 100 -7.53 -3.37 -2.38
CA ILE A 100 -7.38 -2.12 -3.15
C ILE A 100 -7.02 -2.43 -4.60
N ARG A 101 -6.08 -3.36 -4.82
CA ARG A 101 -5.68 -3.82 -6.16
C ARG A 101 -6.89 -4.31 -6.95
N ASN A 102 -7.74 -5.17 -6.38
CA ASN A 102 -8.89 -5.73 -7.06
C ASN A 102 -9.90 -4.64 -7.42
N GLN A 103 -10.12 -3.67 -6.54
CA GLN A 103 -10.96 -2.50 -6.85
C GLN A 103 -10.40 -1.69 -8.03
N LEU A 104 -9.09 -1.46 -8.07
CA LEU A 104 -8.43 -0.77 -9.17
C LEU A 104 -8.54 -1.56 -10.47
N HIS A 105 -8.20 -2.85 -10.44
CA HIS A 105 -8.27 -3.77 -11.58
C HIS A 105 -9.67 -3.77 -12.23
N ASN A 106 -10.72 -3.80 -11.41
CA ASN A 106 -12.11 -3.85 -11.88
C ASN A 106 -12.66 -2.51 -12.39
N THR A 107 -12.11 -1.39 -11.91
CA THR A 107 -12.71 -0.06 -12.16
C THR A 107 -11.90 0.82 -13.10
N LEU A 108 -10.57 0.68 -13.13
CA LEU A 108 -9.69 1.51 -13.96
C LEU A 108 -9.91 1.35 -15.47
N PRO A 109 -10.14 0.15 -16.03
CA PRO A 109 -10.37 0.03 -17.48
C PRO A 109 -11.56 0.86 -17.94
N LYS A 110 -12.70 0.74 -17.24
CA LYS A 110 -13.92 1.50 -17.51
C LYS A 110 -13.72 3.00 -17.33
N HIS A 111 -12.89 3.41 -16.37
CA HIS A 111 -12.56 4.81 -16.16
C HIS A 111 -11.68 5.36 -17.28
N ASN A 112 -10.62 4.64 -17.65
CA ASN A 112 -9.73 4.99 -18.76
C ASN A 112 -10.51 5.19 -20.08
N ASP A 113 -11.50 4.34 -20.35
CA ASP A 113 -12.36 4.48 -21.53
C ASP A 113 -13.18 5.79 -21.53
N LYS A 114 -13.63 6.25 -20.35
CA LYS A 114 -14.37 7.51 -20.19
C LYS A 114 -13.50 8.75 -20.37
N LEU A 115 -12.21 8.67 -20.04
CA LEU A 115 -11.31 9.81 -20.14
C LEU A 115 -11.06 10.25 -21.59
N LYS A 116 -11.25 9.36 -22.58
CA LYS A 116 -11.11 9.65 -24.03
C LYS A 116 -9.89 10.52 -24.33
N LEU A 117 -8.73 10.16 -23.78
CA LEU A 117 -7.52 10.95 -23.89
C LEU A 117 -6.99 10.89 -25.33
N ARG A 118 -6.50 12.03 -25.84
CA ARG A 118 -6.01 12.15 -27.22
C ARG A 118 -4.83 11.23 -27.49
N ASN A 119 -3.95 11.08 -26.50
CA ASN A 119 -2.87 10.11 -26.54
C ASN A 119 -3.32 8.81 -25.86
N LYS A 120 -3.38 7.72 -26.63
CA LYS A 120 -3.81 6.39 -26.14
C LYS A 120 -2.81 5.77 -25.15
N ASP A 121 -1.58 6.27 -25.11
CA ASP A 121 -0.56 5.84 -24.15
C ASP A 121 -0.75 6.48 -22.78
N TYR A 122 -1.62 7.49 -22.66
CA TYR A 122 -1.97 8.09 -21.37
C TYR A 122 -3.16 7.34 -20.79
N LYS A 123 -2.86 6.26 -20.09
CA LYS A 123 -3.83 5.52 -19.29
C LYS A 123 -3.39 5.50 -17.83
N LEU A 124 -4.36 5.61 -16.93
CA LEU A 124 -4.14 5.30 -15.53
C LEU A 124 -3.79 3.82 -15.45
N ASP A 125 -2.79 3.56 -14.62
CA ASP A 125 -2.36 2.24 -14.20
C ASP A 125 -1.98 2.36 -12.72
N TYR A 126 -1.65 1.26 -12.06
CA TYR A 126 -1.32 1.27 -10.65
C TYR A 126 -0.03 0.51 -10.36
N GLY A 127 0.66 0.95 -9.32
CA GLY A 127 1.81 0.25 -8.78
C GLY A 127 1.68 0.06 -7.29
N PHE A 128 2.02 -1.13 -6.80
CA PHE A 128 2.15 -1.43 -5.38
C PHE A 128 3.58 -1.83 -5.07
N ALA A 129 4.09 -1.32 -3.95
CA ALA A 129 5.34 -1.76 -3.36
C ALA A 129 5.12 -2.07 -1.89
N ILE A 130 5.66 -3.20 -1.41
CA ILE A 130 5.47 -3.66 -0.04
C ILE A 130 6.80 -4.03 0.64
N HIS A 131 6.96 -3.56 1.87
CA HIS A 131 8.19 -3.73 2.66
C HIS A 131 7.87 -4.04 4.14
N THR A 132 8.86 -4.61 4.84
CA THR A 132 8.84 -4.78 6.30
C THR A 132 10.10 -4.16 6.89
N GLY A 133 9.92 -3.33 7.91
CA GLY A 133 10.98 -2.61 8.60
C GLY A 133 10.49 -1.92 9.87
N GLY A 134 11.34 -1.10 10.47
CA GLY A 134 10.98 -0.32 11.66
C GLY A 134 10.16 0.93 11.30
N LEU A 135 9.12 1.22 12.07
CA LEU A 135 8.37 2.48 11.99
C LEU A 135 7.97 2.98 13.37
N THR A 136 7.67 4.26 13.47
CA THR A 136 6.97 4.87 14.61
C THR A 136 5.73 5.59 14.07
N VAL A 137 4.60 5.50 14.77
CA VAL A 137 3.40 6.27 14.44
C VAL A 137 3.11 7.26 15.54
N GLU A 138 3.02 8.52 15.15
CA GLU A 138 2.53 9.61 15.98
C GLU A 138 1.12 10.00 15.53
N ARG A 139 0.19 10.09 16.48
CA ARG A 139 -1.17 10.54 16.25
C ARG A 139 -1.31 11.96 16.76
N VAL A 140 -1.73 12.84 15.88
CA VAL A 140 -2.16 14.19 16.21
C VAL A 140 -3.68 14.23 16.30
N GLN A 141 -4.17 14.71 17.42
CA GLN A 141 -5.57 14.92 17.71
C GLN A 141 -5.85 16.41 17.84
N PHE A 142 -6.86 16.90 17.12
CA PHE A 142 -7.34 18.26 17.24
C PHE A 142 -8.84 18.34 16.96
N ASN A 143 -9.51 19.28 17.60
CA ASN A 143 -10.90 19.60 17.29
C ASN A 143 -10.96 20.60 16.14
N ASP A 144 -11.76 20.32 15.13
CA ASP A 144 -12.05 21.29 14.09
C ASP A 144 -12.91 22.46 14.63
N LYS A 145 -13.20 23.45 13.78
CA LYS A 145 -14.03 24.61 14.15
C LYS A 145 -15.46 24.23 14.55
N GLY A 146 -15.93 23.04 14.18
CA GLY A 146 -17.23 22.49 14.53
C GLY A 146 -17.22 21.59 15.77
N GLY A 147 -16.08 21.44 16.45
CA GLY A 147 -15.94 20.58 17.63
C GLY A 147 -15.77 19.10 17.30
N LYS A 148 -15.59 18.73 16.02
CA LYS A 148 -15.35 17.35 15.61
C LYS A 148 -13.89 17.00 15.87
N LEU A 149 -13.67 15.90 16.59
CA LEU A 149 -12.34 15.36 16.81
C LEU A 149 -11.79 14.79 15.50
N ILE A 150 -10.63 15.29 15.09
CA ILE A 150 -9.87 14.80 13.93
C ILE A 150 -8.62 14.09 14.43
N HIS A 151 -8.38 12.89 13.91
CA HIS A 151 -7.15 12.14 14.10
C HIS A 151 -6.33 12.18 12.82
N LYS A 152 -5.05 12.52 12.93
CA LYS A 152 -4.09 12.43 11.82
C LYS A 152 -2.86 11.67 12.28
N ASP A 153 -2.60 10.55 11.63
CA ASP A 153 -1.44 9.73 11.91
C ASP A 153 -0.26 10.16 11.02
N PHE A 154 0.94 10.11 11.58
CA PHE A 154 2.21 10.37 10.93
C PHE A 154 3.06 9.11 11.03
N ILE A 155 3.32 8.48 9.89
CA ILE A 155 4.17 7.29 9.77
C ILE A 155 5.61 7.75 9.58
N LEU A 156 6.45 7.46 10.57
CA LEU A 156 7.84 7.90 10.64
C LEU A 156 8.79 6.70 10.67
N GLY A 157 10.05 6.92 10.29
CA GLY A 157 11.12 5.91 10.39
C GLY A 157 11.56 5.36 9.05
N ILE A 158 12.20 4.19 9.07
CA ILE A 158 12.87 3.64 7.89
C ILE A 158 11.88 3.03 6.90
N LEU A 159 10.85 2.36 7.41
CA LEU A 159 9.84 1.69 6.58
C LEU A 159 9.15 2.61 5.55
N PRO A 160 8.59 3.78 5.90
CA PRO A 160 7.92 4.64 4.92
C PRO A 160 8.86 5.11 3.80
N ASN A 161 10.14 5.31 4.11
CA ASN A 161 11.16 5.68 3.13
C ASN A 161 11.55 4.51 2.23
N SER A 162 11.76 3.32 2.81
CA SER A 162 12.09 2.10 2.07
C SER A 162 11.00 1.72 1.08
N VAL A 163 9.73 1.78 1.51
CA VAL A 163 8.59 1.41 0.65
C VAL A 163 8.40 2.43 -0.48
N ALA A 164 8.59 3.74 -0.22
CA ALA A 164 8.56 4.77 -1.25
C ALA A 164 9.70 4.63 -2.28
N ARG A 165 10.88 4.17 -1.86
CA ARG A 165 11.98 3.86 -2.80
C ARG A 165 11.69 2.59 -3.61
N LEU A 166 11.05 1.59 -2.99
CA LEU A 166 10.62 0.38 -3.68
C LEU A 166 9.51 0.66 -4.72
N GLU A 167 8.62 1.62 -4.45
CA GLU A 167 7.62 2.11 -5.42
C GLU A 167 8.29 2.67 -6.67
N LYS A 168 9.34 3.48 -6.51
CA LYS A 168 10.08 3.99 -7.66
C LYS A 168 10.66 2.86 -8.52
N LEU A 169 11.08 1.76 -7.90
CA LEU A 169 11.54 0.56 -8.62
C LEU A 169 10.40 -0.20 -9.29
N ASN A 170 9.19 -0.21 -8.71
CA ASN A 170 8.01 -0.84 -9.29
C ASN A 170 7.69 -0.30 -10.70
N LYS A 171 8.09 0.94 -10.99
CA LYS A 171 7.99 1.56 -12.33
C LYS A 171 8.86 0.88 -13.40
N LEU A 172 9.78 0.00 -13.00
CA LEU A 172 10.57 -0.86 -13.90
C LEU A 172 9.90 -2.23 -14.12
N TYR A 173 8.90 -2.58 -13.33
CA TYR A 173 8.18 -3.86 -13.34
C TYR A 173 6.69 -3.62 -13.66
N THR A 174 6.42 -2.84 -14.70
CA THR A 174 5.07 -2.38 -15.04
C THR A 174 4.13 -3.51 -15.44
N GLU A 175 4.66 -4.66 -15.85
CA GLU A 175 3.85 -5.84 -16.21
C GLU A 175 3.27 -6.58 -15.00
N TYR A 176 3.86 -6.42 -13.81
CA TYR A 176 3.42 -7.11 -12.59
C TYR A 176 2.57 -6.23 -11.67
N ASN A 177 2.73 -4.90 -11.75
CA ASN A 177 2.05 -3.91 -10.90
C ASN A 177 2.26 -4.06 -9.38
N PHE A 178 3.01 -5.05 -8.92
CA PHE A 178 3.23 -5.32 -7.51
C PHE A 178 4.65 -5.84 -7.28
N VAL A 179 5.37 -5.22 -6.36
CA VAL A 179 6.70 -5.68 -5.91
C VAL A 179 6.80 -5.76 -4.40
N ALA A 180 7.55 -6.75 -3.93
CA ALA A 180 7.86 -6.97 -2.53
C ALA A 180 9.37 -7.04 -2.31
N SER A 181 9.80 -6.53 -1.15
CA SER A 181 11.17 -6.74 -0.70
C SER A 181 11.39 -8.15 -0.11
N GLY A 182 12.65 -8.60 -0.06
CA GLY A 182 13.01 -9.83 0.63
C GLY A 182 12.79 -9.81 2.15
N ASN A 183 12.83 -8.63 2.79
CA ASN A 183 12.43 -8.52 4.20
C ASN A 183 10.96 -8.86 4.38
N TYR A 184 10.11 -8.29 3.51
CA TYR A 184 8.68 -8.54 3.55
C TYR A 184 8.35 -10.01 3.29
N LYS A 185 8.95 -10.62 2.27
CA LYS A 185 8.82 -12.06 2.00
C LYS A 185 9.15 -12.91 3.24
N ASN A 186 10.28 -12.66 3.89
CA ASN A 186 10.69 -13.41 5.07
C ASN A 186 9.71 -13.24 6.25
N CYS A 187 9.17 -12.03 6.43
CA CYS A 187 8.18 -11.75 7.47
C CYS A 187 6.85 -12.45 7.17
N PHE A 188 6.40 -12.38 5.92
CA PHE A 188 5.20 -13.05 5.44
C PHE A 188 5.25 -14.56 5.70
N VAL A 189 6.34 -15.22 5.29
CA VAL A 189 6.52 -16.67 5.51
C VAL A 189 6.47 -17.00 7.01
N LYS A 190 7.19 -16.27 7.85
CA LYS A 190 7.19 -16.50 9.30
C LYS A 190 5.81 -16.32 9.93
N HIS A 191 5.05 -15.30 9.51
CA HIS A 191 3.69 -15.12 10.01
C HIS A 191 2.75 -16.22 9.54
N ALA A 192 2.85 -16.65 8.28
CA ALA A 192 2.10 -17.80 7.76
C ALA A 192 2.41 -19.10 8.52
N GLU A 193 3.69 -19.37 8.79
CA GLU A 193 4.14 -20.51 9.62
C GLU A 193 3.56 -20.42 11.04
N SER A 194 3.59 -19.23 11.66
CA SER A 194 3.11 -19.04 13.03
C SER A 194 1.61 -19.32 13.22
N ILE A 195 0.83 -19.25 12.15
CA ILE A 195 -0.61 -19.56 12.16
C ILE A 195 -0.93 -20.93 11.55
N GLY A 196 0.09 -21.74 11.26
CA GLY A 196 -0.08 -23.10 10.74
C GLY A 196 -0.62 -23.19 9.31
N LYS A 197 -0.40 -22.16 8.48
CA LYS A 197 -0.91 -22.08 7.10
C LYS A 197 0.20 -22.36 6.09
N SER A 198 0.48 -23.64 5.83
CA SER A 198 1.51 -24.07 4.86
C SER A 198 1.24 -23.58 3.44
N ASP A 199 -0.02 -23.46 3.04
CA ASP A 199 -0.40 -23.02 1.70
C ASP A 199 0.02 -21.56 1.47
N LEU A 200 -0.13 -20.71 2.49
CA LEU A 200 0.39 -19.33 2.45
C LEU A 200 1.91 -19.30 2.34
N VAL A 201 2.63 -20.15 3.07
CA VAL A 201 4.10 -20.24 2.95
C VAL A 201 4.52 -20.53 1.52
N SER A 202 3.81 -21.45 0.85
CA SER A 202 4.11 -21.86 -0.53
C SER A 202 3.97 -20.74 -1.55
N LEU A 203 3.16 -19.71 -1.25
CA LEU A 203 2.98 -18.55 -2.15
C LEU A 203 4.25 -17.71 -2.26
N PHE A 204 5.08 -17.68 -1.22
CA PHE A 204 6.17 -16.72 -1.09
C PHE A 204 7.49 -17.34 -0.66
N ASP A 205 7.66 -18.65 -0.78
CA ASP A 205 8.94 -19.30 -0.50
C ASP A 205 9.97 -19.10 -1.64
N ASN A 206 11.13 -19.77 -1.57
CA ASN A 206 12.16 -19.66 -2.61
C ASN A 206 11.86 -20.44 -3.90
N LYS A 207 10.90 -21.37 -3.88
CA LYS A 207 10.51 -22.24 -5.00
C LYS A 207 9.16 -21.82 -5.60
N SER A 208 8.50 -20.83 -5.00
CA SER A 208 7.22 -20.31 -5.44
C SER A 208 7.26 -19.92 -6.91
N LYS A 209 6.31 -20.47 -7.67
CA LYS A 209 6.04 -20.08 -9.06
C LYS A 209 5.26 -18.76 -9.17
N PHE A 210 4.82 -18.21 -8.05
CA PHE A 210 3.97 -17.01 -7.98
C PHE A 210 4.78 -15.71 -7.85
N ILE A 211 6.12 -15.81 -7.81
CA ILE A 211 7.01 -14.67 -7.68
C ILE A 211 8.20 -14.75 -8.63
N HIS A 212 8.63 -13.57 -9.08
CA HIS A 212 9.81 -13.41 -9.92
C HIS A 212 10.86 -12.61 -9.17
N LYS A 213 11.97 -13.26 -8.85
CA LYS A 213 13.07 -12.64 -8.10
C LYS A 213 13.99 -11.85 -9.02
N SER A 214 14.39 -10.65 -8.60
CA SER A 214 15.41 -9.84 -9.28
C SER A 214 16.76 -10.58 -9.38
N LEU A 215 17.47 -10.37 -10.51
CA LEU A 215 18.77 -11.00 -10.77
C LEU A 215 19.88 -10.60 -9.77
N GLY A 216 19.71 -9.45 -9.12
CA GLY A 216 20.63 -8.93 -8.12
C GLY A 216 19.92 -8.36 -6.91
N ARG A 217 20.72 -7.96 -5.92
CA ARG A 217 20.22 -7.17 -4.80
C ARG A 217 20.21 -5.70 -5.18
N ILE A 218 19.16 -4.99 -4.80
CA ILE A 218 18.95 -3.58 -5.06
C ILE A 218 19.07 -2.83 -3.74
N ASP A 219 19.83 -1.75 -3.73
CA ASP A 219 19.90 -0.85 -2.61
C ASP A 219 18.66 0.06 -2.60
N ILE A 220 17.90 0.02 -1.51
CA ILE A 220 16.77 0.92 -1.25
C ILE A 220 17.11 1.89 -0.10
N GLU A 221 18.41 2.05 0.17
CA GLU A 221 18.99 3.02 1.10
C GLU A 221 18.41 2.92 2.53
N ASP A 222 18.06 1.71 2.97
CA ASP A 222 17.50 1.42 4.30
C ASP A 222 18.57 0.95 5.30
N GLY A 223 19.83 1.29 5.04
CA GLY A 223 20.97 0.92 5.89
C GLY A 223 21.42 -0.53 5.75
N LYS A 224 20.77 -1.35 4.91
CA LYS A 224 21.22 -2.73 4.64
C LYS A 224 22.38 -2.74 3.65
N SER A 225 23.59 -3.01 4.14
CA SER A 225 24.85 -2.94 3.37
C SER A 225 24.89 -3.75 2.06
N ARG A 226 24.11 -4.83 1.94
CA ARG A 226 24.05 -5.66 0.74
C ARG A 226 22.80 -5.40 -0.13
N GLY A 227 21.95 -4.46 0.25
CA GLY A 227 20.63 -4.26 -0.35
C GLY A 227 19.68 -5.46 -0.17
N HIS A 228 18.62 -5.47 -0.97
CA HIS A 228 17.52 -6.43 -0.91
C HIS A 228 17.30 -7.14 -2.23
N TYR A 229 16.89 -8.40 -2.16
CA TYR A 229 16.19 -8.98 -3.29
C TYR A 229 14.82 -8.34 -3.41
N VAL A 230 14.41 -8.05 -4.64
CA VAL A 230 13.06 -7.58 -4.98
C VAL A 230 12.35 -8.72 -5.70
N TYR A 231 11.07 -8.88 -5.39
CA TYR A 231 10.21 -9.91 -5.95
C TYR A 231 9.04 -9.22 -6.62
N ALA A 232 8.86 -9.43 -7.92
CA ALA A 232 7.60 -9.10 -8.57
C ALA A 232 6.60 -10.23 -8.29
N ILE A 233 5.34 -9.87 -8.08
CA ILE A 233 4.28 -10.82 -7.69
C ILE A 233 3.37 -11.07 -8.90
N ASP A 234 3.12 -12.33 -9.22
CA ASP A 234 2.25 -12.76 -10.32
C ASP A 234 0.77 -12.65 -9.94
N GLU A 235 -0.12 -12.53 -10.93
CA GLU A 235 -1.58 -12.51 -10.74
C GLU A 235 -2.09 -13.70 -9.94
N LEU A 236 -1.57 -14.90 -10.26
CA LEU A 236 -1.98 -16.14 -9.61
C LEU A 236 -1.67 -16.15 -8.12
N PHE A 237 -0.73 -15.32 -7.63
CA PHE A 237 -0.50 -15.15 -6.21
C PHE A 237 -1.78 -14.67 -5.50
N PHE A 238 -2.45 -13.67 -6.08
CA PHE A 238 -3.57 -12.98 -5.43
C PHE A 238 -4.81 -13.87 -5.35
N GLU A 239 -5.11 -14.61 -6.41
CA GLU A 239 -6.20 -15.59 -6.46
C GLU A 239 -6.04 -16.67 -5.38
N ASN A 240 -4.81 -17.16 -5.19
CA ASN A 240 -4.54 -18.21 -4.20
C ASN A 240 -4.47 -17.64 -2.77
N PHE A 241 -3.99 -16.41 -2.60
CA PHE A 241 -3.97 -15.76 -1.28
C PHE A 241 -5.37 -15.66 -0.66
N GLU A 242 -6.37 -15.21 -1.43
CA GLU A 242 -7.76 -15.10 -0.97
C GLU A 242 -8.38 -16.45 -0.59
N THR A 243 -7.91 -17.54 -1.21
CA THR A 243 -8.35 -18.89 -0.86
C THR A 243 -7.74 -19.35 0.46
N TYR A 244 -6.53 -18.90 0.80
CA TYR A 244 -5.74 -19.43 1.91
C TYR A 244 -5.84 -18.61 3.22
N TYR A 245 -6.11 -17.29 3.13
CA TYR A 245 -6.16 -16.34 4.26
C TYR A 245 -7.51 -15.63 4.39
#